data_AF-A0A3A0FWZ8-F1
#
_entry.id   AF-A0A3A0FWZ8-F1
#
_cell.length_a   1.000
_cell.length_b   1.000
_cell.length_c   1.000
_cell.angle_alpha   90.00
_cell.angle_beta   90.00
_cell.angle_gamma   90.00
#
_symmetry.space_group_name_H-M   'P 1'
#
loop_
_entity.id
_entity.type
_entity.pdbx_description
1 polymer ?
#
loop_
_entity_poly.entity_id
_entity_poly.type
_entity_poly.pdbx_seq_one_letter_code
_entity_poly.pdbx_strand_id
1 'polypeptide(L)'
;MACDPARGAPPLAGAAGLLFGIPLDVNRADARALEALPGIGPTRADAIVRARDAAPFCRVEELTRVAGLGPVTVARLAPFAAATGAPGCGDS
;
A
#
# COMPACT_ATOMS: atom_id res chain seq x y z
N MET A 1 -4.60 12.66 -28.92
CA MET A 1 -4.08 13.62 -27.92
C MET A 1 -4.71 13.23 -26.59
N ALA A 2 -3.90 12.88 -25.59
CA ALA A 2 -4.23 11.95 -24.51
C ALA A 2 -5.41 12.36 -23.59
N CYS A 3 -6.45 11.51 -23.55
CA CYS A 3 -7.18 11.09 -22.34
C CYS A 3 -6.17 10.73 -21.22
N ASP A 4 -6.35 10.97 -19.93
CA ASP A 4 -7.56 11.07 -19.09
C ASP A 4 -7.14 11.72 -17.75
N PRO A 5 -8.00 12.49 -17.04
CA PRO A 5 -7.71 13.07 -15.72
C PRO A 5 -7.71 12.01 -14.60
N ALA A 6 -6.79 11.04 -14.66
CA ALA A 6 -6.58 10.08 -13.60
C ALA A 6 -5.79 10.69 -12.42
N ARG A 7 -6.32 11.73 -11.76
CA ARG A 7 -5.75 12.23 -10.49
C ARG A 7 -6.78 12.70 -9.46
N GLY A 8 -8.03 12.24 -9.57
CA GLY A 8 -8.92 12.23 -8.43
C GLY A 8 -8.51 11.08 -7.51
N ALA A 9 -7.66 11.33 -6.51
CA ALA A 9 -7.45 10.40 -5.42
C ALA A 9 -8.84 10.03 -4.85
N PRO A 10 -9.20 8.75 -4.72
CA PRO A 10 -10.50 8.41 -4.16
C PRO A 10 -10.55 8.95 -2.71
N PRO A 11 -11.67 9.51 -2.24
CA PRO A 11 -11.80 10.18 -0.94
C PRO A 11 -11.59 9.25 0.27
N LEU A 12 -11.18 8.00 0.04
CA LEU A 12 -11.07 6.92 1.02
C LEU A 12 -9.70 6.23 0.99
N ALA A 13 -8.72 6.71 0.21
CA ALA A 13 -7.36 6.14 0.13
C ALA A 13 -6.48 6.43 1.36
N GLY A 14 -7.06 6.90 2.47
CA GLY A 14 -6.37 7.19 3.72
C GLY A 14 -6.82 6.27 4.85
N ALA A 15 -6.28 6.49 6.05
CA ALA A 15 -6.59 5.71 7.25
C ALA A 15 -8.10 5.63 7.59
N ALA A 16 -8.94 6.50 7.02
CA ALA A 16 -10.40 6.43 7.11
C ALA A 16 -10.97 5.12 6.55
N GLY A 17 -10.38 4.54 5.50
CA GLY A 17 -10.82 3.26 4.94
C GLY A 17 -10.77 2.11 5.96
N LEU A 18 -9.77 2.11 6.83
CA LEU A 18 -9.59 1.09 7.88
C LEU A 18 -10.76 1.07 8.88
N LEU A 19 -11.43 2.21 9.10
CA LEU A 19 -12.59 2.31 9.99
C LEU A 19 -13.84 1.63 9.40
N PHE A 20 -13.90 1.53 8.07
CA PHE A 20 -15.00 0.89 7.34
C PHE A 20 -14.64 -0.54 6.89
N GLY A 21 -13.52 -1.09 7.35
CA GLY A 21 -13.04 -2.41 6.93
C GLY A 21 -12.54 -2.46 5.49
N ILE A 22 -12.22 -1.30 4.91
CA ILE A 22 -11.66 -1.19 3.55
C ILE A 22 -10.14 -1.32 3.67
N PRO A 23 -9.52 -2.25 2.94
CA PRO A 23 -8.07 -2.41 2.99
C PRO A 23 -7.38 -1.18 2.37
N LEU A 24 -6.33 -0.72 3.02
CA LEU A 24 -5.54 0.43 2.62
C LEU A 24 -4.59 0.04 1.48
N ASP A 25 -4.72 0.70 0.34
CA ASP A 25 -3.89 0.38 -0.82
C ASP A 25 -2.46 0.89 -0.64
N VAL A 26 -1.46 0.01 -0.54
CA VAL A 26 -0.07 0.38 -0.27
C VAL A 26 0.61 1.09 -1.44
N ASN A 27 0.10 0.91 -2.67
CA ASN A 27 0.64 1.61 -3.83
C ASN A 27 0.17 3.07 -3.84
N ARG A 28 -1.07 3.32 -3.41
CA ARG A 28 -1.69 4.66 -3.41
C ARG A 28 -1.63 5.39 -2.06
N ALA A 29 -1.43 4.69 -0.96
CA ALA A 29 -1.43 5.27 0.38
C ALA A 29 -0.24 6.20 0.61
N ASP A 30 -0.46 7.31 1.29
CA ASP A 30 0.61 8.20 1.73
C ASP A 30 1.40 7.60 2.90
N ALA A 31 2.62 8.10 3.12
CA ALA A 31 3.46 7.70 4.25
C ALA A 31 2.70 7.78 5.59
N ARG A 32 1.95 8.87 5.81
CA ARG A 32 1.08 9.06 6.98
C ARG A 32 -0.01 8.00 7.14
N ALA A 33 -0.59 7.53 6.02
CA ALA A 33 -1.61 6.50 6.06
C ALA A 33 -0.98 5.12 6.34
N LEU A 34 0.21 4.86 5.79
CA LEU A 34 0.98 3.65 6.12
C LEU A 34 1.38 3.62 7.59
N GLU A 35 1.78 4.76 8.18
CA GLU A 35 2.06 4.89 9.62
C GLU A 35 0.86 4.58 10.51
N ALA A 36 -0.37 4.70 10.01
CA ALA A 36 -1.57 4.33 10.75
C ALA A 36 -1.72 2.80 10.90
N LEU A 37 -0.95 2.01 10.15
CA LEU A 37 -1.00 0.56 10.21
C LEU A 37 -0.21 0.02 11.43
N PRO A 38 -0.74 -1.00 12.12
CA PRO A 38 -0.12 -1.54 13.33
C PRO A 38 1.23 -2.19 13.00
N GLY A 39 2.29 -1.61 13.56
CA GLY A 39 3.65 -2.07 13.27
C GLY A 39 4.20 -1.55 11.95
N ILE A 40 3.69 -0.43 11.42
CA ILE A 40 4.43 0.44 10.51
C ILE A 40 4.83 1.69 11.29
N GLY A 41 6.07 2.12 11.11
CA GLY A 41 6.58 3.38 11.67
C GLY A 41 7.11 4.27 10.57
N PRO A 42 7.55 5.50 10.88
CA PRO A 42 8.00 6.49 9.88
C PRO A 42 9.12 5.94 8.97
N THR A 43 10.07 5.20 9.54
CA THR A 43 11.15 4.55 8.77
C THR A 43 10.62 3.51 7.78
N ARG A 44 9.61 2.73 8.19
CA ARG A 44 9.01 1.70 7.33
C ARG A 44 8.13 2.32 6.26
N ALA A 45 7.38 3.35 6.61
CA ALA A 45 6.57 4.11 5.67
C ALA A 45 7.45 4.70 4.56
N ASP A 46 8.57 5.36 4.89
CA ASP A 46 9.52 5.88 3.89
C ASP A 46 10.06 4.75 3.00
N ALA A 47 10.42 3.61 3.60
CA ALA A 47 10.93 2.47 2.86
C ALA A 47 9.89 1.86 1.90
N ILE A 48 8.60 1.82 2.27
CA ILE A 48 7.50 1.41 1.36
C ILE A 48 7.39 2.42 0.21
N VAL A 49 7.44 3.73 0.51
CA VAL A 49 7.37 4.79 -0.49
C VAL A 49 8.52 4.70 -1.50
N ARG A 50 9.75 4.41 -1.04
CA ARG A 50 10.90 4.16 -1.91
C ARG A 50 10.74 2.87 -2.72
N ALA A 51 10.24 1.81 -2.10
CA ALA A 51 10.07 0.53 -2.76
C ALA A 51 9.02 0.58 -3.88
N ARG A 52 7.90 1.30 -3.69
CA ARG A 52 6.89 1.51 -4.75
C ARG A 52 7.41 2.37 -5.90
N ASP A 53 8.32 3.30 -5.62
CA ASP A 53 8.95 4.15 -6.64
C ASP A 53 9.86 3.32 -7.56
N ALA A 54 10.58 2.35 -6.98
CA ALA A 54 11.38 1.40 -7.74
C ALA A 54 10.51 0.39 -8.53
N ALA A 55 9.50 -0.19 -7.87
CA ALA A 55 8.56 -1.11 -8.51
C ALA A 55 7.23 -1.11 -7.75
N PRO A 56 6.06 -1.06 -8.41
CA PRO A 56 4.79 -1.19 -7.70
C PRO A 56 4.68 -2.55 -6.99
N PHE A 57 3.93 -2.60 -5.89
CA PHE A 57 3.63 -3.83 -5.18
C PHE A 57 2.46 -4.53 -5.86
N CYS A 58 2.68 -5.78 -6.26
CA CYS A 58 1.64 -6.62 -6.87
C CYS A 58 0.80 -7.36 -5.81
N ARG A 59 1.42 -7.69 -4.68
CA ARG A 59 0.82 -8.46 -3.58
C ARG A 59 1.22 -7.88 -2.25
N VAL A 60 0.43 -8.14 -1.21
CA VAL A 60 0.75 -7.71 0.15
C VAL A 60 2.04 -8.38 0.63
N GLU A 61 2.31 -9.62 0.22
CA GLU A 61 3.52 -10.38 0.52
C GLU A 61 4.80 -9.69 0.01
N GLU A 62 4.73 -8.91 -1.06
CA GLU A 62 5.87 -8.15 -1.56
C GLU A 62 6.31 -7.03 -0.61
N LEU A 63 5.46 -6.62 0.35
CA LEU A 63 5.88 -5.71 1.42
C LEU A 63 7.08 -6.28 2.20
N THR A 64 7.31 -7.60 2.18
CA THR A 64 8.48 -8.22 2.82
C THR A 64 9.82 -7.79 2.23
N ARG A 65 9.85 -7.26 0.99
CA ARG A 65 11.07 -6.71 0.37
C ARG A 65 11.53 -5.39 1.01
N VAL A 66 10.64 -4.74 1.77
CA VAL A 66 10.93 -3.48 2.45
C VAL A 66 11.68 -3.75 3.75
N ALA A 67 12.75 -3.01 3.99
CA ALA A 67 13.56 -3.14 5.20
C ALA A 67 12.71 -2.93 6.48
N GLY A 68 12.67 -3.96 7.34
CA GLY A 68 11.90 -3.95 8.59
C GLY A 68 10.45 -4.42 8.49
N LEU A 69 9.99 -4.81 7.30
CA LEU A 69 8.73 -5.51 7.09
C LEU A 69 8.97 -7.02 7.04
N GLY A 70 8.92 -7.66 8.19
CA GLY A 70 8.99 -9.12 8.27
C GLY A 70 7.66 -9.79 7.86
N PRO A 71 7.68 -11.09 7.54
CA PRO A 71 6.48 -11.86 7.18
C PRO A 71 5.40 -11.82 8.26
N VAL A 72 5.80 -11.74 9.54
CA VAL A 72 4.88 -11.59 10.68
C VAL A 72 4.12 -10.25 10.63
N THR A 73 4.83 -9.16 10.32
CA THR A 73 4.21 -7.84 10.19
C THR A 73 3.28 -7.82 8.99
N VAL A 74 3.72 -8.34 7.85
CA VAL A 74 2.93 -8.41 6.61
C VAL A 74 1.66 -9.24 6.79
N ALA A 75 1.72 -10.39 7.47
CA ALA A 75 0.55 -11.21 7.79
C ALA A 75 -0.47 -10.46 8.66
N ARG A 76 -0.01 -9.63 9.60
CA ARG A 76 -0.88 -8.77 10.42
C ARG A 76 -1.49 -7.62 9.62
N LEU A 77 -0.81 -7.18 8.56
CA LEU A 77 -1.25 -6.11 7.68
C LEU A 77 -2.17 -6.61 6.57
N ALA A 78 -2.09 -7.87 6.16
CA ALA A 78 -2.92 -8.47 5.11
C ALA A 78 -4.43 -8.18 5.20
N PRO A 79 -5.09 -8.20 6.37
CA PRO A 79 -6.51 -7.83 6.45
C PRO A 79 -6.78 -6.32 6.32
N PHE A 80 -5.75 -5.48 6.46
CA PHE A 80 -5.84 -4.02 6.49
C PHE A 80 -5.14 -3.35 5.31
N ALA A 81 -4.39 -4.09 4.50
CA ALA A 81 -3.57 -3.59 3.42
C ALA A 81 -3.91 -4.33 2.13
N ALA A 82 -4.10 -3.57 1.06
CA ALA A 82 -4.28 -4.09 -0.29
C ALA A 82 -3.12 -3.63 -1.17
N ALA A 83 -2.81 -4.41 -2.19
CA ALA A 83 -1.88 -4.03 -3.25
C ALA A 83 -2.65 -4.11 -4.58
N THR A 84 -3.60 -3.20 -4.80
CA THR A 84 -4.39 -3.19 -6.03
C THR A 84 -3.76 -2.22 -7.03
N GLY A 85 -3.52 -2.70 -8.25
CA GLY A 85 -3.30 -1.80 -9.40
C GLY A 85 -1.93 -1.80 -10.05
N ALA A 86 -1.16 -2.89 -10.03
CA ALA A 86 -0.12 -3.08 -11.04
C ALA A 86 -0.73 -3.72 -12.30
N PRO A 87 -0.93 -2.98 -13.42
CA PRO A 87 -1.32 -3.60 -14.68
C PRO A 87 -0.19 -4.53 -15.12
N GLY A 88 -0.39 -5.84 -14.93
CA GLY A 88 0.65 -6.87 -15.12
C GLY A 88 0.71 -7.92 -14.01
N CYS A 89 0.06 -7.70 -12.86
CA CYS A 89 -0.18 -8.79 -11.91
C CYS A 89 -1.38 -9.60 -12.40
N GLY A 90 -1.12 -10.56 -13.28
CA GLY A 90 -2.15 -11.39 -13.88
C GLY A 90 -2.94 -12.18 -12.85
N ASP A 91 -4.25 -11.95 -12.83
CA ASP A 91 -5.26 -12.79 -12.23
C ASP A 91 -5.27 -14.16 -12.93
N SER A 92 -5.05 -15.23 -12.18
CA SER A 92 -5.45 -16.60 -12.53
C SER A 92 -6.26 -17.17 -11.40
#